data_AF-A0AAN1WIA8-F1
#
_entry.id   AF-A0AAN1WIA8-F1
#
_cell.length_a   1.000
_cell.length_b   1.000
_cell.length_c   1.000
_cell.angle_alpha   90.00
_cell.angle_beta   90.00
_cell.angle_gamma   90.00
#
_symmetry.space_group_name_H-M   'P 1'
#
loop_
_entity.id
_entity.type
_entity.pdbx_description
1 polymer ?
#
loop_
_entity_poly.entity_id
_entity_poly.type
_entity_poly.pdbx_seq_one_letter_code
_entity_poly.pdbx_strand_id
1 'polypeptide(L)'
;MTGGRHACIRKTGGRASVQRRFFACLHHKQSQLTVALTMILLSLTTLSWAAETPPHPKQASALEISATQTRASTHFKRLLHNPETNNAVQTILTMRQDHHGFMWFGGEYGLARYDGHELRRYLYDANNPQALPSNAVWSLAIDKDHTLWLGTNEGLSRYNPNTDSFINYRSDPRFKHSLLAQPIRALSVDGDNRLMIGGESGFAILEADRTALSPLPAAVKKTGR
;
A
#
# COMPACT_ATOMS: atom_id res chain seq x y z
N MET A 1 41.68 -41.75 32.59
CA MET A 1 41.79 -43.19 32.24
C MET A 1 40.42 -43.67 31.77
N THR A 2 40.37 -44.77 31.00
CA THR A 2 39.27 -45.16 30.08
C THR A 2 39.13 -44.22 28.86
N GLY A 3 38.79 -44.68 27.63
CA GLY A 3 38.49 -46.08 27.27
C GLY A 3 38.25 -46.46 25.79
N GLY A 4 38.87 -45.86 24.78
CA GLY A 4 38.76 -46.29 23.36
C GLY A 4 37.42 -45.93 22.66
N ARG A 5 37.14 -46.27 21.38
CA ARG A 5 37.91 -46.93 20.29
C ARG A 5 37.40 -46.43 18.91
N HIS A 6 38.13 -46.81 17.85
CA HIS A 6 37.77 -46.95 16.42
C HIS A 6 38.50 -46.03 15.42
N ALA A 7 38.64 -46.53 14.19
CA ALA A 7 39.73 -46.20 13.29
C ALA A 7 39.31 -45.96 11.82
N CYS A 8 40.20 -45.22 11.14
CA CYS A 8 40.40 -45.05 9.70
C CYS A 8 39.75 -46.07 8.73
N ILE A 9 39.22 -45.54 7.62
CA ILE A 9 39.42 -46.12 6.27
C ILE A 9 39.53 -44.95 5.26
N ARG A 10 40.41 -45.07 4.27
CA ARG A 10 40.51 -44.17 3.10
C ARG A 10 39.68 -44.72 1.94
N LYS A 11 39.11 -43.84 1.11
CA LYS A 11 38.90 -44.09 -0.33
C LYS A 11 39.35 -42.89 -1.17
N THR A 12 39.63 -43.15 -2.44
CA THR A 12 40.44 -42.30 -3.34
C THR A 12 39.80 -42.13 -4.71
N GLY A 13 40.16 -41.05 -5.41
CA GLY A 13 39.99 -40.89 -6.86
C GLY A 13 38.77 -40.05 -7.28
N GLY A 14 39.00 -39.10 -8.21
CA GLY A 14 37.94 -38.21 -8.72
C GLY A 14 38.41 -36.92 -9.40
N ARG A 15 39.30 -37.00 -10.40
CA ARG A 15 39.47 -35.93 -11.42
C ARG A 15 38.45 -36.20 -12.56
N ALA A 16 38.08 -35.30 -13.46
CA ALA A 16 38.63 -33.98 -13.82
C ALA A 16 37.57 -33.01 -14.43
N SER A 17 38.03 -31.78 -14.64
CA SER A 17 37.52 -30.67 -15.48
C SER A 17 36.68 -30.95 -16.74
N VAL A 18 35.76 -30.01 -17.03
CA VAL A 18 35.68 -29.27 -18.32
C VAL A 18 35.54 -27.76 -18.01
N GLN A 19 35.81 -26.87 -18.97
CA GLN A 19 36.23 -25.47 -18.74
C GLN A 19 35.11 -24.40 -18.68
N ARG A 20 35.49 -23.21 -18.18
CA ARG A 20 34.74 -21.94 -18.30
C ARG A 20 35.29 -21.09 -19.46
N ARG A 21 34.42 -20.24 -20.05
CA ARG A 21 34.71 -19.06 -20.90
C ARG A 21 35.36 -19.36 -22.28
N PHE A 22 34.89 -18.67 -23.32
CA PHE A 22 35.60 -17.49 -23.85
C PHE A 22 34.63 -16.53 -24.57
N PHE A 23 35.14 -15.35 -24.96
CA PHE A 23 34.37 -14.23 -25.52
C PHE A 23 34.13 -14.36 -27.04
N ALA A 24 33.17 -13.58 -27.55
CA ALA A 24 33.03 -13.33 -28.99
C ALA A 24 34.13 -12.38 -29.51
N CYS A 25 34.60 -12.57 -30.76
CA CYS A 25 34.79 -11.52 -31.77
C CYS A 25 35.30 -12.10 -33.12
N LEU A 26 35.29 -11.25 -34.17
CA LEU A 26 35.80 -11.41 -35.54
C LEU A 26 35.19 -12.54 -36.41
N HIS A 27 34.59 -12.28 -37.58
CA HIS A 27 35.09 -11.69 -38.84
C HIS A 27 36.04 -12.56 -39.70
N HIS A 28 35.47 -13.48 -40.49
CA HIS A 28 35.92 -13.75 -41.87
C HIS A 28 34.70 -14.19 -42.72
N LYS A 29 34.44 -13.56 -43.88
CA LYS A 29 34.81 -14.01 -45.24
C LYS A 29 34.10 -15.31 -45.70
N GLN A 30 33.59 -15.40 -46.93
CA GLN A 30 33.37 -14.42 -48.02
C GLN A 30 32.47 -15.05 -49.10
N SER A 31 32.36 -14.39 -50.26
CA SER A 31 32.09 -14.94 -51.61
C SER A 31 30.72 -14.57 -52.20
N GLN A 32 30.64 -13.54 -53.06
CA GLN A 32 30.52 -13.60 -54.55
C GLN A 32 29.05 -13.87 -55.02
N LEU A 33 28.49 -13.37 -56.14
CA LEU A 33 28.93 -12.68 -57.38
C LEU A 33 27.87 -11.60 -57.77
N THR A 34 28.22 -10.35 -58.16
CA THR A 34 28.24 -9.73 -59.54
C THR A 34 26.93 -9.79 -60.37
N VAL A 35 26.50 -8.85 -61.24
CA VAL A 35 26.93 -7.50 -61.78
C VAL A 35 25.64 -6.85 -62.39
N ALA A 36 25.46 -5.59 -62.86
CA ALA A 36 26.27 -4.48 -63.42
C ALA A 36 25.90 -3.12 -62.71
N LEU A 37 26.11 -1.84 -63.14
CA LEU A 37 26.41 -1.10 -64.40
C LEU A 37 25.27 -1.03 -65.46
N THR A 38 25.04 0.04 -66.25
CA THR A 38 25.55 1.44 -66.38
C THR A 38 24.35 2.44 -66.22
N MET A 39 24.36 3.78 -66.36
CA MET A 39 25.28 4.91 -66.64
C MET A 39 25.00 6.03 -65.57
N ILE A 40 25.76 7.11 -65.28
CA ILE A 40 26.86 7.88 -65.89
C ILE A 40 26.45 9.03 -66.86
N LEU A 41 26.28 10.28 -66.34
CA LEU A 41 26.94 11.51 -66.86
C LEU A 41 26.78 12.78 -65.96
N LEU A 42 27.75 13.67 -66.14
CA LEU A 42 28.12 15.01 -65.57
C LEU A 42 27.01 16.11 -65.53
N SER A 43 27.14 17.30 -64.88
CA SER A 43 28.22 18.00 -64.12
C SER A 43 27.65 19.15 -63.24
N LEU A 44 28.51 19.83 -62.46
CA LEU A 44 28.20 21.04 -61.67
C LEU A 44 27.79 22.25 -62.55
N THR A 45 26.91 23.14 -62.07
CA THR A 45 27.25 24.54 -61.69
C THR A 45 26.07 25.40 -61.16
N THR A 46 26.40 26.28 -60.21
CA THR A 46 25.81 27.58 -59.81
C THR A 46 24.32 27.95 -60.00
N LEU A 47 23.76 28.47 -58.89
CA LEU A 47 22.70 29.47 -58.74
C LEU A 47 22.19 30.20 -60.01
N SER A 48 20.87 30.25 -60.13
CA SER A 48 20.14 31.54 -60.16
C SER A 48 18.80 31.40 -59.43
N TRP A 49 18.32 32.46 -58.77
CA TRP A 49 17.09 32.45 -57.97
C TRP A 49 16.11 33.52 -58.49
N ALA A 50 15.16 33.06 -59.31
CA ALA A 50 13.88 33.71 -59.61
C ALA A 50 13.02 32.73 -60.44
N ALA A 51 11.69 32.78 -60.44
CA ALA A 51 10.72 33.22 -59.43
C ALA A 51 9.32 32.89 -59.98
N GLU A 52 8.63 31.87 -59.47
CA GLU A 52 7.21 31.68 -59.75
C GLU A 52 6.59 30.70 -58.73
N THR A 53 5.42 31.04 -58.19
CA THR A 53 4.69 30.19 -57.23
C THR A 53 3.63 29.37 -57.98
N PRO A 54 3.61 28.03 -57.85
CA PRO A 54 2.59 27.22 -58.50
C PRO A 54 1.20 27.51 -57.89
N PRO A 55 0.12 27.45 -58.69
CA PRO A 55 -1.21 27.82 -58.24
C PRO A 55 -1.76 26.81 -57.21
N HIS A 56 -2.55 27.32 -56.25
CA HIS A 56 -3.18 26.49 -55.23
C HIS A 56 -4.09 25.40 -55.85
N PRO A 57 -3.95 24.12 -55.46
CA PRO A 57 -4.89 23.08 -55.85
C PRO A 57 -6.27 23.34 -55.21
N LYS A 58 -7.33 23.11 -55.99
CA LYS A 58 -8.72 23.26 -55.53
C LYS A 58 -9.07 22.18 -54.51
N GLN A 59 -10.08 22.47 -53.68
CA GLN A 59 -10.53 21.65 -52.56
C GLN A 59 -10.81 20.20 -52.97
N ALA A 60 -10.05 19.26 -52.41
CA ALA A 60 -10.50 17.88 -52.26
C ALA A 60 -11.41 17.80 -51.03
N SER A 61 -12.63 17.26 -51.19
CA SER A 61 -13.55 17.08 -50.07
C SER A 61 -13.07 15.94 -49.18
N ALA A 62 -12.31 16.29 -48.13
CA ALA A 62 -12.05 15.38 -47.03
C ALA A 62 -13.35 15.19 -46.23
N LEU A 63 -13.80 13.95 -46.10
CA LEU A 63 -14.81 13.59 -45.09
C LEU A 63 -14.14 13.66 -43.72
N GLU A 64 -14.20 14.83 -43.09
CA GLU A 64 -13.83 14.99 -41.69
C GLU A 64 -14.79 14.16 -40.83
N ILE A 65 -14.39 12.93 -40.53
CA ILE A 65 -14.99 12.14 -39.45
C ILE A 65 -14.63 12.87 -38.15
N SER A 66 -15.46 13.83 -37.77
CA SER A 66 -15.40 14.50 -36.49
C SER A 66 -15.74 13.50 -35.39
N ALA A 67 -14.75 12.69 -35.04
CA ALA A 67 -14.74 11.83 -33.87
C ALA A 67 -14.72 12.74 -32.63
N THR A 68 -15.86 13.34 -32.34
CA THR A 68 -16.11 14.13 -31.13
C THR A 68 -16.10 13.17 -29.95
N GLN A 69 -14.89 12.82 -29.53
CA GLN A 69 -14.68 11.83 -28.49
C GLN A 69 -15.17 12.42 -27.17
N THR A 70 -16.40 12.04 -26.82
CA THR A 70 -17.09 12.51 -25.62
C THR A 70 -16.30 12.04 -24.41
N ARG A 71 -15.43 12.91 -23.91
CA ARG A 71 -14.52 12.62 -22.82
C ARG A 71 -15.38 12.46 -21.57
N ALA A 72 -15.57 11.21 -21.14
CA ALA A 72 -16.44 10.87 -20.01
C ALA A 72 -16.09 11.76 -18.80
N SER A 73 -17.07 12.53 -18.32
CA SER A 73 -16.84 13.50 -17.27
C SER A 73 -16.72 12.81 -15.92
N THR A 74 -15.49 12.67 -15.42
CA THR A 74 -15.21 12.10 -14.10
C THR A 74 -15.73 13.04 -13.00
N HIS A 75 -16.96 12.79 -12.53
CA HIS A 75 -17.56 13.53 -11.42
C HIS A 75 -17.16 12.91 -10.08
N PHE A 76 -16.52 13.71 -9.21
CA PHE A 76 -16.14 13.28 -7.86
C PHE A 76 -17.25 13.60 -6.86
N LYS A 77 -17.86 12.55 -6.25
CA LYS A 77 -18.80 12.71 -5.12
C LYS A 77 -18.02 12.82 -3.80
N ARG A 78 -18.08 13.98 -3.14
CA ARG A 78 -17.53 14.14 -1.78
C ARG A 78 -18.48 13.51 -0.75
N LEU A 79 -18.04 12.42 -0.12
CA LEU A 79 -18.83 11.68 0.89
C LEU A 79 -18.55 12.16 2.32
N LEU A 80 -17.27 12.42 2.61
CA LEU A 80 -16.76 12.89 3.89
C LEU A 80 -16.65 14.43 3.85
N HIS A 81 -17.24 15.10 4.86
CA HIS A 81 -17.49 16.56 4.92
C HIS A 81 -18.68 17.02 4.06
N ASN A 82 -19.88 16.73 4.55
CA ASN A 82 -21.10 17.52 4.34
C ASN A 82 -21.31 18.44 5.58
N PRO A 83 -21.34 19.78 5.42
CA PRO A 83 -21.60 20.71 6.53
C PRO A 83 -22.93 20.50 7.26
N GLU A 84 -24.01 20.17 6.54
CA GLU A 84 -25.37 20.08 7.09
C GLU A 84 -25.56 18.90 8.06
N THR A 85 -24.75 17.86 7.92
CA THR A 85 -24.81 16.63 8.73
C THR A 85 -23.64 16.47 9.68
N ASN A 86 -22.68 17.42 9.68
CA ASN A 86 -21.43 17.36 10.45
C ASN A 86 -20.75 15.98 10.37
N ASN A 87 -20.75 15.37 9.18
CA ASN A 87 -20.33 13.97 8.99
C ASN A 87 -18.80 13.79 8.83
N ALA A 88 -18.01 14.84 9.04
CA ALA A 88 -16.57 14.80 8.87
C ALA A 88 -15.88 14.12 10.07
N VAL A 89 -14.90 13.25 9.79
CA VAL A 89 -13.89 12.82 10.77
C VAL A 89 -12.60 13.65 10.67
N GLN A 90 -12.73 14.88 10.13
CA GLN A 90 -11.64 15.80 9.79
C GLN A 90 -10.61 15.18 8.82
N THR A 91 -9.31 15.40 9.00
CA THR A 91 -8.28 14.85 8.10
C THR A 91 -8.30 13.33 8.13
N ILE A 92 -8.32 12.68 6.96
CA ILE A 92 -8.22 11.23 6.87
C ILE A 92 -6.75 10.84 7.01
N LEU A 93 -6.43 10.18 8.11
CA LEU A 93 -5.08 9.75 8.47
C LEU A 93 -4.78 8.33 7.96
N THR A 94 -5.81 7.50 7.84
CA THR A 94 -5.66 6.09 7.49
C THR A 94 -6.94 5.52 6.88
N MET A 95 -6.82 4.50 6.02
CA MET A 95 -7.96 3.81 5.41
C MET A 95 -7.70 2.32 5.16
N ARG A 96 -8.76 1.51 5.27
CA ARG A 96 -8.79 0.06 5.02
C ARG A 96 -10.13 -0.35 4.43
N GLN A 97 -10.15 -1.45 3.68
CA GLN A 97 -11.37 -2.19 3.38
C GLN A 97 -11.37 -3.49 4.20
N ASP A 98 -12.49 -3.86 4.80
CA ASP A 98 -12.62 -5.16 5.49
C ASP A 98 -13.15 -6.27 4.57
N HIS A 99 -13.15 -7.50 5.10
CA HIS A 99 -13.59 -8.71 4.40
C HIS A 99 -15.09 -8.74 4.02
N HIS A 100 -15.94 -7.91 4.64
CA HIS A 100 -17.33 -7.72 4.20
C HIS A 100 -17.45 -6.64 3.10
N GLY A 101 -16.35 -5.97 2.76
CA GLY A 101 -16.29 -4.90 1.78
C GLY A 101 -16.46 -3.50 2.36
N PHE A 102 -16.69 -3.33 3.68
CA PHE A 102 -16.85 -2.00 4.27
C PHE A 102 -15.55 -1.20 4.18
N MET A 103 -15.66 0.06 3.76
CA MET A 103 -14.55 1.01 3.73
C MET A 103 -14.46 1.76 5.07
N TRP A 104 -13.33 1.64 5.75
CA TRP A 104 -13.05 2.28 7.03
C TRP A 104 -12.05 3.42 6.86
N PHE A 105 -12.33 4.54 7.53
CA PHE A 105 -11.53 5.76 7.48
C PHE A 105 -11.27 6.26 8.90
N GLY A 106 -10.01 6.23 9.33
CA GLY A 106 -9.57 6.84 10.59
C GLY A 106 -9.12 8.28 10.35
N GLY A 107 -9.52 9.19 11.22
CA GLY A 107 -9.14 10.60 11.13
C GLY A 107 -8.89 11.24 12.49
N GLU A 108 -8.67 12.56 12.46
CA GLU A 108 -8.43 13.36 13.67
C GLU A 108 -9.68 13.47 14.56
N TYR A 109 -10.87 13.35 13.97
CA TYR A 109 -12.16 13.53 14.65
C TYR A 109 -13.13 12.35 14.45
N GLY A 110 -12.60 11.15 14.67
CA GLY A 110 -13.34 9.90 14.78
C GLY A 110 -12.92 8.83 13.78
N LEU A 111 -13.69 7.74 13.80
CA LEU A 111 -13.68 6.68 12.80
C LEU A 111 -14.95 6.79 11.96
N ALA A 112 -14.87 6.49 10.66
CA ALA A 112 -16.05 6.29 9.82
C ALA A 112 -16.02 4.92 9.12
N ARG A 113 -17.18 4.29 8.98
CA ARG A 113 -17.44 3.11 8.13
C ARG A 113 -18.40 3.51 7.01
N TYR A 114 -18.08 3.13 5.79
CA TYR A 114 -18.92 3.32 4.60
C TYR A 114 -19.22 1.96 3.97
N ASP A 115 -20.48 1.71 3.62
CA ASP A 115 -20.94 0.41 3.07
C ASP A 115 -21.18 0.41 1.55
N GLY A 116 -20.98 1.55 0.89
CA GLY A 116 -21.37 1.78 -0.50
C GLY A 116 -22.47 2.82 -0.65
N HIS A 117 -23.29 3.01 0.39
CA HIS A 117 -24.48 3.86 0.42
C HIS A 117 -24.46 4.84 1.60
N GLU A 118 -24.31 4.35 2.83
CA GLU A 118 -24.38 5.11 4.07
C GLU A 118 -23.02 5.24 4.76
N LEU A 119 -22.89 6.28 5.60
CA LEU A 119 -21.69 6.57 6.39
C LEU A 119 -22.02 6.56 7.88
N ARG A 120 -21.53 5.56 8.61
CA ARG A 120 -21.61 5.48 10.07
C ARG A 120 -20.35 6.04 10.71
N ARG A 121 -20.50 6.93 11.71
CA ARG A 121 -19.38 7.49 12.48
C ARG A 121 -19.32 6.89 13.87
N TYR A 122 -18.12 6.78 14.41
CA TYR A 122 -17.83 6.41 15.79
C TYR A 122 -16.94 7.48 16.41
N LEU A 123 -17.21 7.79 17.67
CA LEU A 123 -16.54 8.83 18.45
C LEU A 123 -16.20 8.30 19.84
N TYR A 124 -15.38 9.04 20.56
CA TYR A 124 -15.18 8.89 21.99
C TYR A 124 -16.40 9.39 22.77
N ASP A 125 -16.83 8.61 23.76
CA ASP A 125 -17.80 8.99 24.79
C ASP A 125 -17.25 8.58 26.16
N ALA A 126 -17.08 9.56 27.05
CA ALA A 126 -16.57 9.35 28.41
C ALA A 126 -17.46 8.45 29.28
N ASN A 127 -18.73 8.28 28.91
CA ASN A 127 -19.72 7.49 29.65
C ASN A 127 -19.85 6.05 29.13
N ASN A 128 -19.31 5.76 27.94
CA ASN A 128 -19.44 4.46 27.28
C ASN A 128 -18.04 3.81 27.10
N PRO A 129 -17.65 2.83 27.93
CA PRO A 129 -16.35 2.16 27.79
C PRO A 129 -16.21 1.32 26.51
N GLN A 130 -17.31 1.10 25.77
CA GLN A 130 -17.35 0.42 24.47
C GLN A 130 -17.37 1.38 23.27
N ALA A 131 -17.26 2.70 23.50
CA ALA A 131 -16.99 3.69 22.46
C ALA A 131 -15.50 3.69 22.06
N LEU A 132 -15.09 4.54 21.12
CA LEU A 132 -13.66 4.73 20.83
C LEU A 132 -12.92 5.24 22.09
N PRO A 133 -11.65 4.89 22.31
CA PRO A 133 -10.89 5.36 23.47
C PRO A 133 -10.33 6.78 23.26
N SER A 134 -10.34 7.28 22.01
CA SER A 134 -10.03 8.65 21.60
C SER A 134 -10.66 8.94 20.23
N ASN A 135 -10.86 10.21 19.88
CA ASN A 135 -11.30 10.60 18.54
C ASN A 135 -10.18 10.52 17.49
N ALA A 136 -8.91 10.65 17.88
CA ALA A 136 -7.79 10.60 16.94
C ALA A 136 -7.42 9.14 16.62
N VAL A 137 -7.69 8.70 15.39
CA VAL A 137 -7.42 7.36 14.88
C VAL A 137 -6.34 7.44 13.79
N TRP A 138 -5.12 7.07 14.15
CA TRP A 138 -3.93 7.22 13.30
C TRP A 138 -3.69 6.05 12.36
N SER A 139 -4.04 4.84 12.77
CA SER A 139 -3.73 3.63 12.01
C SER A 139 -4.83 2.58 12.11
N LEU A 140 -5.05 1.86 11.00
CA LEU A 140 -5.96 0.73 10.91
C LEU A 140 -5.23 -0.49 10.33
N ALA A 141 -5.40 -1.64 10.96
CA ALA A 141 -4.97 -2.93 10.45
C ALA A 141 -6.11 -3.94 10.54
N ILE A 142 -6.12 -4.91 9.64
CA ILE A 142 -7.01 -6.06 9.69
C ILE A 142 -6.11 -7.29 9.77
N ASP A 143 -6.37 -8.16 10.74
CA ASP A 143 -5.61 -9.39 10.92
C ASP A 143 -6.19 -10.58 10.14
N LYS A 144 -5.55 -11.75 10.23
CA LYS A 144 -5.94 -12.93 9.45
C LYS A 144 -7.25 -13.56 9.93
N ASP A 145 -7.66 -13.25 11.16
CA ASP A 145 -8.97 -13.57 11.73
C ASP A 145 -10.02 -12.51 11.38
N HIS A 146 -9.69 -11.64 10.41
CA HIS A 146 -10.47 -10.52 9.89
C HIS A 146 -10.87 -9.47 10.94
N THR A 147 -10.17 -9.42 12.06
CA THR A 147 -10.42 -8.45 13.14
C THR A 147 -9.84 -7.09 12.76
N LEU A 148 -10.68 -6.04 12.83
CA LEU A 148 -10.24 -4.65 12.66
C LEU A 148 -9.62 -4.11 13.96
N TRP A 149 -8.34 -3.76 13.88
CA TRP A 149 -7.54 -3.13 14.93
C TRP A 149 -7.29 -1.65 14.61
N LEU A 150 -7.30 -0.83 15.65
CA LEU A 150 -7.22 0.63 15.56
C LEU A 150 -6.15 1.19 16.49
N GLY A 151 -5.20 1.93 15.93
CA GLY A 151 -4.22 2.69 16.69
C GLY A 151 -4.72 4.11 16.94
N THR A 152 -4.84 4.50 18.21
CA THR A 152 -5.38 5.80 18.63
C THR A 152 -4.37 6.59 19.47
N ASN A 153 -4.69 7.83 19.83
CA ASN A 153 -3.94 8.58 20.87
C ASN A 153 -3.94 7.88 22.24
N GLU A 154 -4.90 7.00 22.50
CA GLU A 154 -5.21 6.42 23.82
C GLU A 154 -5.09 4.90 23.78
N GLY A 155 -4.00 4.42 23.19
CA GLY A 155 -3.68 3.00 23.04
C GLY A 155 -4.42 2.30 21.89
N LEU A 156 -4.51 0.98 22.01
CA LEU A 156 -5.03 0.07 20.99
C LEU A 156 -6.53 -0.16 21.20
N SER A 157 -7.28 -0.21 20.11
CA SER A 157 -8.70 -0.58 20.12
C SER A 157 -8.97 -1.67 19.08
N ARG A 158 -10.06 -2.42 19.29
CA ARG A 158 -10.50 -3.53 18.45
C ARG A 158 -12.00 -3.42 18.25
N TYR A 159 -12.44 -3.38 17.00
CA TYR A 159 -13.87 -3.35 16.69
C TYR A 159 -14.50 -4.75 16.90
N ASN A 160 -15.73 -4.78 17.43
CA ASN A 160 -16.55 -5.98 17.57
C ASN A 160 -17.80 -5.85 16.69
N PRO A 161 -17.89 -6.57 15.56
CA PRO A 161 -19.03 -6.47 14.65
C PRO A 161 -20.34 -6.95 15.28
N ASN A 162 -20.29 -7.88 16.25
CA ASN A 162 -21.48 -8.46 16.87
C ASN A 162 -22.24 -7.48 17.78
N THR A 163 -21.56 -6.45 18.29
CA THR A 163 -22.15 -5.41 19.16
C THR A 163 -22.00 -4.00 18.59
N ASP A 164 -21.46 -3.86 17.37
CA ASP A 164 -21.10 -2.60 16.71
C ASP A 164 -20.33 -1.63 17.66
N SER A 165 -19.37 -2.19 18.40
CA SER A 165 -18.71 -1.49 19.51
C SER A 165 -17.22 -1.80 19.58
N PHE A 166 -16.51 -1.20 20.54
CA PHE A 166 -15.06 -1.33 20.68
C PHE A 166 -14.65 -2.06 21.97
N ILE A 167 -13.53 -2.76 21.89
CA ILE A 167 -12.79 -3.31 23.04
C ILE A 167 -11.46 -2.55 23.11
N ASN A 168 -11.21 -1.91 24.25
CA ASN A 168 -10.16 -0.91 24.40
C ASN A 168 -9.03 -1.43 25.30
N TYR A 169 -7.79 -1.31 24.82
CA TYR A 169 -6.57 -1.83 25.43
C TYR A 169 -5.57 -0.68 25.65
N ARG A 170 -5.59 -0.11 26.86
CA ARG A 170 -4.55 0.81 27.35
C ARG A 170 -3.56 0.03 28.21
N SER A 171 -2.33 0.51 28.30
CA SER A 171 -1.42 0.03 29.35
C SER A 171 -1.89 0.48 30.73
N ASP A 172 -1.46 -0.25 31.76
CA ASP A 172 -1.52 0.20 33.15
C ASP A 172 -0.79 1.55 33.32
N PRO A 173 -1.41 2.59 33.93
CA PRO A 173 -0.78 3.88 34.19
C PRO A 173 0.51 3.84 35.01
N ARG A 174 0.79 2.73 35.72
CA ARG A 174 2.06 2.48 36.43
C ARG A 174 3.23 2.27 35.46
N PHE A 175 2.97 1.82 34.23
CA PHE A 175 3.97 1.54 33.19
C PHE A 175 3.96 2.62 32.10
N LYS A 176 4.34 3.85 32.45
CA LYS A 176 4.31 5.05 31.58
C LYS A 176 5.08 4.94 30.25
N HIS A 177 6.03 4.01 30.15
CA HIS A 177 6.82 3.74 28.95
C HIS A 177 6.33 2.54 28.13
N SER A 178 5.21 1.94 28.50
CA SER A 178 4.56 0.90 27.70
C SER A 178 3.96 1.50 26.44
N LEU A 179 4.10 0.79 25.31
CA LEU A 179 3.70 1.28 24.00
C LEU A 179 2.17 1.44 23.84
N LEU A 180 1.38 0.81 24.73
CA LEU A 180 -0.08 0.99 24.83
C LEU A 180 -0.51 2.18 25.72
N ALA A 181 0.44 3.00 26.19
CA ALA A 181 0.20 4.28 26.88
C ALA A 181 0.63 5.50 26.04
N GLN A 182 0.85 5.31 24.73
CA GLN A 182 1.32 6.32 23.78
C GLN A 182 0.47 6.27 22.50
N PRO A 183 0.50 7.33 21.66
CA PRO A 183 -0.18 7.31 20.37
C PRO A 183 0.34 6.19 19.46
N ILE A 184 -0.55 5.28 19.04
CA ILE A 184 -0.22 4.19 18.13
C ILE A 184 -0.30 4.70 16.69
N ARG A 185 0.83 5.20 16.21
CA ARG A 185 1.01 5.83 14.89
C ARG A 185 0.94 4.84 13.73
N ALA A 186 1.27 3.56 13.96
CA ALA A 186 1.27 2.53 12.92
C ALA A 186 0.77 1.18 13.46
N LEU A 187 0.07 0.44 12.59
CA LEU A 187 -0.29 -0.96 12.78
C LEU A 187 0.00 -1.74 11.50
N SER A 188 0.52 -2.96 11.65
CA SER A 188 0.70 -3.92 10.55
C SER A 188 0.48 -5.35 11.07
N VAL A 189 0.15 -6.28 10.18
CA VAL A 189 0.02 -7.71 10.51
C VAL A 189 0.92 -8.52 9.58
N ASP A 190 1.63 -9.51 10.14
CA ASP A 190 2.71 -10.22 9.44
C ASP A 190 2.32 -11.62 8.92
N GLY A 191 3.33 -12.37 8.46
CA GLY A 191 3.18 -13.75 8.00
C GLY A 191 2.62 -14.71 9.06
N ASP A 192 2.83 -14.42 10.34
CA ASP A 192 2.51 -15.29 11.47
C ASP A 192 1.24 -14.80 12.22
N ASN A 193 0.50 -13.86 11.63
CA ASN A 193 -0.67 -13.19 12.23
C ASN A 193 -0.35 -12.35 13.48
N ARG A 194 0.91 -11.99 13.71
CA ARG A 194 1.29 -11.09 14.81
C ARG A 194 0.95 -9.64 14.45
N LEU A 195 0.43 -8.90 15.41
CA LEU A 195 0.12 -7.48 15.25
C LEU A 195 1.37 -6.67 15.64
N MET A 196 2.00 -6.04 14.65
CA MET A 196 3.09 -5.09 14.85
C MET A 196 2.51 -3.72 15.19
N ILE A 197 2.93 -3.15 16.31
CA ILE A 197 2.39 -1.91 16.87
C ILE A 197 3.51 -0.86 16.92
N GLY A 198 3.40 0.22 16.14
CA GLY A 198 4.37 1.31 16.10
C GLY A 198 3.85 2.59 16.75
N GLY A 199 4.69 3.25 17.53
CA GLY A 199 4.39 4.51 18.22
C GLY A 199 5.65 5.37 18.40
N GLU A 200 5.50 6.49 19.10
CA GLU A 200 6.60 7.48 19.25
C GLU A 200 7.78 6.97 20.09
N SER A 201 7.58 5.92 20.88
CA SER A 201 8.64 5.26 21.67
C SER A 201 9.24 4.01 20.99
N GLY A 202 8.97 3.77 19.71
CA GLY A 202 9.49 2.62 18.95
C GLY A 202 8.38 1.69 18.45
N PHE A 203 8.59 0.37 18.55
CA PHE A 203 7.58 -0.62 18.18
C PHE A 203 7.52 -1.80 19.17
N ALA A 204 6.38 -2.48 19.17
CA ALA A 204 6.14 -3.73 19.87
C ALA A 204 5.54 -4.76 18.91
N ILE A 205 5.61 -6.04 19.28
CA ILE A 205 4.93 -7.15 18.60
C ILE A 205 3.94 -7.75 19.60
N LEU A 206 2.71 -7.98 19.16
CA LEU A 206 1.69 -8.73 19.87
C LEU A 206 1.47 -10.05 19.15
N GLU A 207 1.64 -11.15 19.86
CA GLU A 207 1.55 -12.51 19.32
C GLU A 207 0.15 -12.88 18.79
N ALA A 208 0.09 -13.93 17.97
CA ALA A 208 -1.13 -14.39 17.30
C ALA A 208 -2.25 -14.76 18.28
N ASP A 209 -1.91 -15.27 19.46
CA ASP A 209 -2.85 -15.65 20.52
C ASP A 209 -3.49 -14.46 21.25
N ARG A 210 -2.95 -13.25 21.05
CA ARG A 210 -3.32 -11.99 21.74
C ARG A 210 -3.26 -12.07 23.28
N THR A 211 -2.62 -13.07 23.90
CA THR A 211 -2.76 -13.35 25.35
C THR A 211 -2.23 -12.24 26.26
N ALA A 212 -1.29 -11.43 25.77
CA ALA A 212 -0.78 -10.26 26.49
C ALA A 212 -1.78 -9.09 26.61
N LEU A 213 -2.94 -9.13 25.92
CA LEU A 213 -3.95 -8.08 26.00
C LEU A 213 -4.97 -8.31 27.12
N SER A 214 -4.93 -7.44 28.13
CA SER A 214 -6.06 -7.26 29.07
C SER A 214 -6.92 -6.07 28.62
N PRO A 215 -8.25 -6.23 28.44
CA PRO A 215 -9.14 -5.12 28.12
C PRO A 215 -9.31 -4.20 29.33
N LEU A 216 -9.64 -2.92 29.08
CA LEU A 216 -10.05 -2.01 30.15
C LEU A 216 -11.29 -2.55 30.88
N PRO A 217 -11.32 -2.53 32.23
CA PRO A 217 -12.53 -2.83 32.97
C PRO A 217 -13.62 -1.81 32.60
N ALA A 218 -14.84 -2.28 32.39
CA ALA A 218 -15.98 -1.40 32.15
C ALA A 218 -16.10 -0.40 33.29
N ALA A 219 -16.33 0.88 32.95
CA ALA A 219 -16.30 1.98 33.91
C ALA A 219 -17.27 1.72 35.08
N VAL A 220 -16.71 1.40 36.25
CA VAL A 220 -17.49 1.21 37.48
C VAL A 220 -18.16 2.54 37.78
N LYS A 221 -19.49 2.58 37.63
CA LYS A 221 -20.30 3.74 38.03
C LYS A 221 -19.95 4.06 39.49
N LYS A 222 -19.38 5.24 39.73
CA LYS A 222 -19.23 5.78 41.08
C LYS A 222 -20.64 6.02 41.63
N THR A 223 -21.17 5.02 42.35
CA THR A 223 -22.35 5.20 43.19
C THR A 223 -22.02 6.30 44.20
N GLY A 224 -22.69 7.44 44.07
CA GLY A 224 -22.45 8.59 44.93
C GLY A 224 -22.66 8.25 46.41
N ARG A 225 -21.92 8.96 47.26
CA ARG A 225 -22.04 8.97 48.71
C ARG A 225 -21.96 10.42 49.17
#